data_AF-A0A6G7CDQ8-F1
#
_entry.id   AF-A0A6G7CDQ8-F1
#
_cell.length_a   1.000
_cell.length_b   1.000
_cell.length_c   1.000
_cell.angle_alpha   90.00
_cell.angle_beta   90.00
_cell.angle_gamma   90.00
#
_symmetry.space_group_name_H-M   'P 1'
#
loop_
_entity.id
_entity.type
_entity.pdbx_description
1 polymer ?
#
loop_
_entity_poly.entity_id
_entity_poly.type
_entity_poly.pdbx_seq_one_letter_code
_entity_poly.pdbx_strand_id
1 'polypeptide(L)'
;MQRATIILIVLLIFNNCFSQTFKNHEIKRLKTFEINTESIELNNSVNYLDLNTILEKEQKRKINKTLAIVLTSLSALTMTYGAKIITSSKDDKEGLGGAIGIMIMTAGVVELGVSIPLFKSSNKRKKERDNLIELYKK
;
A
#
# COMPACT_ATOMS: atom_id res chain seq x y z
N MET A 1 13.40 -0.49 -21.87
CA MET A 1 12.79 -0.74 -20.54
C MET A 1 12.95 0.43 -19.56
N GLN A 2 14.14 1.05 -19.45
CA GLN A 2 14.38 2.17 -18.52
C GLN A 2 13.41 3.37 -18.65
N ARG A 3 12.94 3.68 -19.86
CA ARG A 3 12.00 4.79 -20.10
C ARG A 3 10.61 4.55 -19.48
N ALA A 4 10.12 3.31 -19.52
CA ALA A 4 8.81 2.95 -18.96
C ALA A 4 8.82 2.99 -17.42
N THR A 5 9.92 2.56 -16.79
CA THR A 5 10.09 2.63 -15.34
C THR A 5 10.21 4.06 -14.83
N ILE A 6 10.88 4.95 -15.58
CA ILE A 6 10.96 6.38 -15.23
C ILE A 6 9.57 7.03 -15.30
N ILE A 7 8.80 6.74 -16.35
CA ILE A 7 7.43 7.25 -16.50
C ILE A 7 6.53 6.78 -15.35
N LEU A 8 6.66 5.51 -14.93
CA LEU A 8 5.91 4.97 -13.81
C LEU A 8 6.26 5.68 -12.48
N ILE A 9 7.54 5.97 -12.24
CA ILE A 9 8.00 6.68 -11.03
C ILE A 9 7.48 8.12 -11.03
N VAL A 10 7.53 8.81 -12.17
CA VAL A 10 7.02 10.18 -12.32
C VAL A 10 5.51 10.22 -12.05
N LEU A 11 4.73 9.28 -12.59
CA LEU A 11 3.30 9.16 -12.32
C LEU A 11 2.98 8.90 -10.84
N LEU A 12 3.82 8.14 -10.14
CA LEU A 12 3.63 7.87 -8.70
C LEU A 12 3.92 9.09 -7.81
N ILE A 13 4.81 9.99 -8.22
CA ILE A 13 5.13 11.21 -7.45
C ILE A 13 3.97 12.22 -7.50
N PHE A 14 3.29 12.36 -8.66
CA PHE A 14 2.16 13.30 -8.82
C PHE A 14 0.87 12.84 -8.14
N ASN A 15 0.75 11.57 -7.74
CA ASN A 15 -0.42 11.05 -7.02
C ASN A 15 -0.42 11.42 -5.53
N ASN A 16 0.65 12.00 -4.99
CA ASN A 16 0.62 12.64 -3.67
C ASN A 16 0.02 14.04 -3.80
N CYS A 17 -1.29 14.07 -4.07
CA CYS A 17 -2.13 15.27 -4.10
C CYS A 17 -1.68 16.26 -3.03
N PHE A 18 -1.04 17.35 -3.47
CA PHE A 18 -0.83 18.52 -2.64
C PHE A 18 -2.20 19.02 -2.22
N SER A 19 -2.58 18.77 -0.97
CA SER A 19 -3.61 19.56 -0.31
C SER A 19 -3.13 21.01 -0.37
N GLN A 20 -3.83 21.87 -1.11
CA GLN A 20 -3.47 23.28 -1.20
C GLN A 20 -3.69 23.91 0.18
N THR A 21 -2.60 24.30 0.84
CA THR A 21 -2.68 25.09 2.08
C THR A 21 -2.90 26.55 1.69
N PHE A 22 -4.11 27.06 1.95
CA PHE A 22 -4.45 28.47 1.65
C PHE A 22 -3.63 29.44 2.50
N LYS A 23 -3.19 30.54 1.89
CA LYS A 23 -2.53 31.66 2.57
C LYS A 23 -3.57 32.56 3.27
N ASN A 24 -3.15 33.28 4.31
CA ASN A 24 -4.04 34.12 5.13
C ASN A 24 -4.88 35.15 4.35
N HIS A 25 -4.37 35.68 3.23
CA HIS A 25 -5.13 36.63 2.40
C HIS A 25 -6.20 35.94 1.54
N GLU A 26 -5.97 34.69 1.13
CA GLU A 26 -6.94 33.87 0.40
C GLU A 26 -8.09 33.47 1.32
N ILE A 27 -7.77 33.09 2.56
CA ILE A 27 -8.76 32.83 3.62
C ILE A 27 -9.64 34.06 3.88
N LYS A 28 -9.05 35.26 3.97
CA LYS A 28 -9.80 36.52 4.12
C LYS A 28 -10.72 36.79 2.94
N ARG A 29 -10.26 36.53 1.71
CA ARG A 29 -11.08 36.66 0.49
C ARG A 29 -12.25 35.66 0.48
N LEU A 30 -12.05 34.43 0.98
CA LEU A 30 -13.14 33.46 1.13
C LEU A 30 -14.17 33.94 2.16
N LYS A 31 -13.72 34.51 3.30
CA LYS A 31 -14.62 35.10 4.30
C LYS A 31 -15.48 36.24 3.73
N THR A 32 -14.98 37.01 2.76
CA THR A 32 -15.80 38.06 2.09
C THR A 32 -16.94 37.52 1.24
N PHE A 33 -16.89 36.24 0.86
CA PHE A 33 -18.00 35.55 0.19
C PHE A 33 -18.94 34.84 1.19
N GLU A 34 -18.90 35.21 2.47
CA GLU A 34 -19.59 34.52 3.58
C GLU A 34 -19.24 33.03 3.71
N ILE A 35 -18.16 32.58 3.06
CA ILE A 35 -17.64 31.23 3.21
C ILE A 35 -16.90 31.19 4.54
N ASN A 36 -17.56 30.67 5.59
CA ASN A 36 -16.94 30.55 6.89
C ASN A 36 -15.86 29.46 6.85
N THR A 37 -14.61 29.90 6.82
CA THR A 37 -13.40 29.08 6.85
C THR A 37 -12.87 28.87 8.27
N GLU A 38 -13.56 29.43 9.29
CA GLU A 38 -13.32 29.00 10.66
C GLU A 38 -13.45 27.49 10.70
N SER A 39 -12.46 26.83 11.28
CA SER A 39 -12.55 25.40 11.52
C SER A 39 -13.81 25.20 12.34
N ILE A 40 -14.89 24.74 11.68
CA ILE A 40 -15.89 23.92 12.36
C ILE A 40 -15.03 22.98 13.20
N GLU A 41 -15.23 22.95 14.52
CA GLU A 41 -14.57 21.98 15.40
C GLU A 41 -15.09 20.57 15.05
N LEU A 42 -14.85 20.14 13.81
CA LEU A 42 -15.11 18.81 13.31
C LEU A 42 -14.36 17.84 14.22
N ASN A 43 -13.14 18.21 14.65
CA ASN A 43 -12.26 17.38 15.47
C ASN A 43 -12.80 17.00 16.87
N ASN A 44 -13.86 17.65 17.37
CA ASN A 44 -14.44 17.36 18.69
C ASN A 44 -15.76 16.56 18.63
N SER A 45 -16.32 16.32 17.43
CA SER A 45 -17.51 15.48 17.32
C SER A 45 -17.12 14.00 17.29
N VAL A 46 -17.77 13.16 18.10
CA VAL A 46 -17.60 11.70 18.08
C VAL A 46 -17.68 11.15 16.65
N ASN A 47 -18.60 11.69 15.85
CA ASN A 47 -18.80 11.34 14.44
C ASN A 47 -17.57 11.58 13.55
N TYR A 48 -16.79 12.64 13.81
CA TYR A 48 -15.58 12.93 13.04
C TYR A 48 -14.40 12.08 13.49
N LEU A 49 -14.25 11.85 14.80
CA LEU A 49 -13.23 10.94 15.35
C LEU A 49 -13.41 9.52 14.80
N ASP A 50 -14.66 9.06 14.72
CA ASP A 50 -15.00 7.76 14.16
C ASP A 50 -14.81 7.73 12.64
N LEU A 51 -15.16 8.81 11.92
CA LEU A 51 -14.85 8.94 10.50
C LEU A 51 -13.34 8.87 10.22
N ASN A 52 -12.53 9.62 10.98
CA ASN A 52 -11.08 9.60 10.82
C ASN A 52 -10.52 8.19 11.13
N THR A 53 -11.05 7.54 12.15
CA THR A 53 -10.70 6.16 12.49
C THR A 53 -11.05 5.19 11.36
N ILE A 54 -12.24 5.31 10.75
CA ILE A 54 -12.67 4.52 9.59
C ILE A 54 -11.70 4.71 8.42
N LEU A 55 -11.35 5.96 8.10
CA LEU A 55 -10.43 6.30 7.02
C LEU A 55 -9.03 5.75 7.25
N GLU A 56 -8.49 5.90 8.47
CA GLU A 56 -7.18 5.34 8.83
C GLU A 56 -7.14 3.80 8.70
N LYS A 57 -8.20 3.13 9.17
CA LYS A 57 -8.31 1.67 9.08
C LYS A 57 -8.39 1.23 7.62
N GLU A 58 -9.10 1.96 6.78
CA GLU A 58 -9.20 1.72 5.35
C GLU A 58 -7.85 1.92 4.62
N GLN A 59 -7.14 2.99 4.95
CA GLN A 59 -5.82 3.26 4.38
C GLN A 59 -4.82 2.15 4.73
N LYS A 60 -4.74 1.77 6.02
CA LYS A 60 -3.89 0.67 6.48
C LYS A 60 -4.29 -0.66 5.85
N ARG A 61 -5.59 -0.92 5.68
CA ARG A 61 -6.10 -2.12 5.00
C ARG A 61 -5.60 -2.19 3.55
N LYS A 62 -5.72 -1.09 2.79
CA LYS A 62 -5.30 -1.00 1.39
C LYS A 62 -3.80 -1.20 1.26
N ILE A 63 -2.99 -0.49 2.05
CA ILE A 63 -1.52 -0.62 2.02
C ILE A 63 -1.12 -2.09 2.27
N ASN A 64 -1.62 -2.70 3.34
CA ASN A 64 -1.28 -4.08 3.68
C ASN A 64 -1.75 -5.07 2.60
N LYS A 65 -2.94 -4.85 2.01
CA LYS A 65 -3.46 -5.71 0.93
C LYS A 65 -2.57 -5.62 -0.31
N THR A 66 -2.19 -4.40 -0.70
CA THR A 66 -1.33 -4.15 -1.86
C THR A 66 0.04 -4.79 -1.66
N LEU A 67 0.70 -4.54 -0.52
CA LEU A 67 1.99 -5.16 -0.21
C LEU A 67 1.91 -6.69 -0.20
N ALA A 68 0.85 -7.26 0.37
CA ALA A 68 0.65 -8.70 0.37
C ALA A 68 0.52 -9.28 -1.05
N ILE A 69 -0.23 -8.61 -1.93
CA ILE A 69 -0.37 -9.03 -3.35
C ILE A 69 0.98 -8.92 -4.06
N VAL A 70 1.69 -7.80 -3.92
CA VAL A 70 3.00 -7.59 -4.55
C VAL A 70 4.00 -8.67 -4.13
N LEU A 71 4.13 -8.93 -2.83
CA LEU A 71 5.04 -9.95 -2.32
C LEU A 71 4.66 -11.36 -2.77
N THR A 72 3.36 -11.67 -2.80
CA THR A 72 2.91 -12.99 -3.29
C THR A 72 3.21 -13.15 -4.78
N SER A 73 2.97 -12.12 -5.59
CA SER A 73 3.32 -12.14 -7.01
C SER A 73 4.83 -12.25 -7.22
N LEU A 74 5.62 -11.51 -6.43
CA LEU A 74 7.08 -11.58 -6.50
C LEU A 74 7.58 -12.98 -6.13
N SER A 75 6.99 -13.60 -5.10
CA SER A 75 7.34 -14.96 -4.69
C SER A 75 7.11 -16.00 -5.79
N ALA A 76 6.00 -15.88 -6.53
CA ALA A 76 5.73 -16.76 -7.65
C ALA A 76 6.75 -16.57 -8.78
N LEU A 77 7.14 -15.32 -9.06
CA LEU A 77 8.15 -15.00 -10.07
C LEU A 77 9.54 -15.50 -9.68
N THR A 78 9.97 -15.27 -8.45
CA THR A 78 11.28 -15.70 -7.95
C THR A 78 11.35 -17.22 -7.84
N MET A 79 10.31 -17.90 -7.37
CA MET A 79 10.27 -19.36 -7.35
C MET A 79 10.33 -19.96 -8.76
N THR A 80 9.53 -19.47 -9.71
CA THR A 80 9.53 -19.99 -11.09
C THR A 80 10.85 -19.71 -11.81
N TYR A 81 11.40 -18.51 -11.64
CA TYR A 81 12.68 -18.14 -12.24
C TYR A 81 13.85 -18.91 -11.63
N GLY A 82 13.87 -19.07 -10.30
CA GLY A 82 14.87 -19.86 -9.60
C GLY A 82 14.82 -21.34 -10.02
N ALA A 83 13.62 -21.93 -10.10
CA ALA A 83 13.44 -23.29 -10.60
C ALA A 83 13.94 -23.44 -12.04
N LYS A 84 13.64 -22.47 -12.92
CA LYS A 84 14.16 -22.45 -14.29
C LYS A 84 15.69 -22.48 -14.30
N ILE A 85 16.34 -21.61 -13.52
CA ILE A 85 17.81 -21.58 -13.41
C ILE A 85 18.36 -22.94 -12.96
N ILE A 86 17.80 -23.53 -11.91
CA ILE A 86 18.22 -24.86 -11.43
C ILE A 86 18.13 -25.89 -12.56
N THR A 87 17.02 -25.91 -13.30
CA THR A 87 16.85 -26.86 -14.41
C THR A 87 17.78 -26.60 -15.59
N SER A 88 18.07 -25.34 -15.91
CA SER A 88 18.96 -24.95 -17.01
C SER A 88 20.45 -25.15 -16.69
N SER A 89 20.80 -25.27 -15.41
CA SER A 89 22.18 -25.44 -14.94
C SER A 89 22.50 -26.86 -14.48
N LYS A 90 21.73 -27.86 -14.93
CA LYS A 90 21.94 -29.27 -14.53
C LYS A 90 23.31 -29.84 -14.89
N ASP A 91 23.88 -29.42 -16.01
CA ASP A 91 25.18 -29.90 -16.51
C ASP A 91 26.34 -28.97 -16.13
N ASP A 92 26.07 -27.97 -15.28
CA ASP A 92 27.06 -26.99 -14.84
C ASP A 92 28.05 -27.64 -13.87
N LYS A 93 29.30 -27.82 -14.31
CA LYS A 93 30.36 -28.51 -13.53
C LYS A 93 30.73 -27.77 -12.25
N GLU A 94 30.53 -26.45 -12.23
CA GLU A 94 30.84 -25.61 -11.08
C GLU A 94 29.66 -25.51 -10.09
N GLY A 95 28.46 -25.96 -10.48
CA GLY A 95 27.25 -25.90 -9.65
C GLY A 95 26.77 -24.48 -9.33
N LEU A 96 27.38 -23.44 -9.90
CA LEU A 96 27.11 -22.04 -9.61
C LEU A 96 25.67 -21.67 -9.97
N GLY A 97 25.18 -22.14 -11.12
CA GLY A 97 23.81 -21.92 -11.53
C GLY A 97 22.80 -22.54 -10.57
N GLY A 98 23.06 -23.76 -10.09
CA GLY A 98 22.23 -24.41 -9.08
C GLY A 98 22.14 -23.62 -7.77
N ALA A 99 23.29 -23.12 -7.27
CA ALA A 99 23.34 -22.31 -6.06
C ALA A 99 22.57 -20.98 -6.21
N ILE A 100 22.74 -20.28 -7.34
CA ILE A 100 22.00 -19.04 -7.64
C ILE A 100 20.49 -19.31 -7.71
N GLY A 101 20.09 -20.39 -8.37
CA GLY A 101 18.68 -20.76 -8.47
C GLY A 101 18.05 -21.04 -7.11
N ILE A 102 18.75 -21.75 -6.21
CA ILE A 102 18.30 -22.01 -4.83
C ILE A 102 18.18 -20.71 -4.04
N MET A 103 19.16 -19.80 -4.14
CA MET A 103 19.10 -18.50 -3.45
C MET A 103 17.87 -17.69 -3.88
N ILE A 104 17.59 -17.63 -5.19
CA ILE A 104 16.43 -16.90 -5.72
C ILE A 104 15.12 -17.56 -5.26
N MET A 105 15.02 -18.90 -5.29
CA MET A 105 13.83 -19.59 -4.77
C MET A 105 13.62 -19.31 -3.27
N THR A 106 14.70 -19.26 -2.50
CA THR A 106 14.66 -18.97 -1.06
C THR A 106 14.12 -17.56 -0.80
N ALA A 107 14.51 -16.57 -1.62
CA ALA A 107 13.92 -15.24 -1.55
C ALA A 107 12.39 -15.29 -1.75
N GLY A 108 11.91 -16.09 -2.70
CA GLY A 108 10.48 -16.31 -2.91
C GLY A 108 9.75 -16.91 -1.70
N VAL A 109 10.36 -17.90 -1.02
CA VAL A 109 9.80 -18.47 0.22
C VAL A 109 9.67 -17.38 1.30
N VAL A 110 10.67 -16.52 1.45
CA VAL A 110 10.65 -15.42 2.41
C VAL A 110 9.56 -14.41 2.06
N GLU A 111 9.48 -13.98 0.79
CA GLU A 111 8.45 -13.04 0.30
C GLU A 111 7.03 -13.55 0.58
N LEU A 112 6.79 -14.84 0.31
CA LEU A 112 5.51 -15.48 0.60
C LEU A 112 5.23 -15.54 2.11
N GLY A 113 6.25 -15.84 2.93
CA GLY A 113 6.14 -15.84 4.38
C GLY A 113 5.75 -14.48 4.94
N VAL A 114 6.32 -13.39 4.40
CA VAL A 114 6.00 -12.00 4.79
C VAL A 114 4.61 -11.57 4.30
N SER A 115 4.11 -12.11 3.19
CA SER A 115 2.81 -11.72 2.63
C SER A 115 1.62 -12.19 3.50
N ILE A 116 1.74 -13.34 4.18
CA ILE A 116 0.69 -13.94 5.02
C ILE A 116 0.24 -12.99 6.16
N PRO A 117 1.12 -12.49 7.05
CA PRO A 117 0.70 -11.60 8.13
C PRO A 117 0.11 -10.28 7.59
N LEU A 118 0.52 -9.83 6.40
CA LEU A 118 -0.06 -8.64 5.76
C LEU A 118 -1.51 -8.88 5.30
N PHE A 119 -1.82 -10.05 4.72
CA PHE A 119 -3.20 -10.43 4.41
C PHE A 119 -4.06 -10.54 5.68
N LYS A 120 -3.53 -11.17 6.73
CA LYS A 120 -4.24 -11.29 8.02
C LYS A 120 -4.51 -9.91 8.63
N SER A 121 -3.51 -9.04 8.62
CA SER A 121 -3.63 -7.66 9.10
C SER A 121 -4.66 -6.87 8.30
N SER A 122 -4.63 -6.96 6.96
CA SER A 122 -5.62 -6.32 6.09
C SER A 122 -7.05 -6.78 6.40
N ASN A 123 -7.28 -8.09 6.55
CA ASN A 123 -8.59 -8.63 6.91
C ASN A 123 -9.06 -8.17 8.30
N LYS A 124 -8.15 -8.08 9.27
CA LYS A 124 -8.47 -7.55 10.60
C LYS A 124 -8.92 -6.08 10.52
N ARG A 125 -8.20 -5.23 9.79
CA ARG A 125 -8.56 -3.80 9.61
C ARG A 125 -9.89 -3.63 8.88
N LYS A 126 -10.20 -4.52 7.93
CA LYS A 126 -11.53 -4.54 7.28
C LYS A 126 -12.65 -4.73 8.29
N LYS A 127 -12.53 -5.74 9.18
CA LYS A 127 -13.54 -6.02 10.21
C LYS A 127 -13.71 -4.86 11.19
N GLU A 128 -12.60 -4.30 11.68
CA GLU A 128 -12.62 -3.13 12.57
C GLU A 128 -13.34 -1.94 11.94
N ARG A 129 -13.06 -1.66 10.66
CA ARG A 129 -13.73 -0.61 9.89
C ARG A 129 -15.23 -0.90 9.72
N ASP A 130 -15.58 -2.13 9.35
CA ASP A 130 -16.98 -2.50 9.07
C ASP A 130 -17.85 -2.40 10.33
N ASN A 131 -17.32 -2.79 11.49
CA ASN A 131 -18.00 -2.63 12.78
C ASN A 131 -18.27 -1.15 13.11
N LEU A 132 -17.32 -0.25 12.83
CA LEU A 132 -17.53 1.18 13.06
C LEU A 132 -18.59 1.76 12.11
N ILE A 133 -18.58 1.35 10.84
CA ILE A 133 -19.59 1.80 9.86
C ILE A 133 -20.98 1.32 10.26
N GLU A 134 -21.10 0.12 10.85
CA GLU A 134 -22.38 -0.43 11.29
C GLU A 134 -23.08 0.41 12.36
N LEU A 135 -22.31 1.08 13.23
CA LEU A 135 -22.84 1.99 14.25
C LEU A 135 -23.63 3.18 13.66
N TYR A 136 -23.33 3.55 12.41
CA TYR A 136 -23.93 4.69 11.70
C TYR A 136 -25.01 4.29 10.67
N LYS A 137 -25.34 3.00 10.57
CA LYS A 137 -26.39 2.51 9.65
C LYS A 137 -27.79 2.48 10.27
N LYS A 138 -27.92 2.85 11.54
CA LYS A 138 -29.21 3.03 12.24
C LYS A 138 -29.72 4.44 12.04
#